data_AF-A0A396JK26-F1
#
_entry.id   AF-A0A396JK26-F1
#
_cell.length_a   1.000
_cell.length_b   1.000
_cell.length_c   1.000
_cell.angle_alpha   90.00
_cell.angle_beta   90.00
_cell.angle_gamma   90.00
#
_symmetry.space_group_name_H-M   'P 1'
#
loop_
_entity.id
_entity.type
_entity.pdbx_description
1 polymer ?
#
loop_
_entity_poly.entity_id
_entity_poly.type
_entity_poly.pdbx_seq_one_letter_code
_entity_poly.pdbx_strand_id
1 'polypeptide(L)'
;MEDSERVKILKAFDETKFGVKGLVDAGITKIPHMFYHPPDHTKKIYSQLNILVEYMNQVMKLGTILLELLSEAFGLNPSYLIDIGCSERLSAFAHYYPACSETELTLGTIKHADVNFISVLLQDHIGGLQVLHKDMWIDVPPLSAALIVNIGDLLQACFGLSFSTNDNYFPYCT
;
A
#
# COMPACT_ATOMS: atom_id res chain seq x y z
N MET A 1 3.36 -1.24 -37.64
CA MET A 1 3.63 0.17 -38.06
C MET A 1 3.33 1.14 -36.91
N GLU A 2 2.30 0.88 -36.10
CA GLU A 2 1.86 1.68 -34.94
C GLU A 2 2.87 1.75 -33.76
N ASP A 3 3.64 0.68 -33.53
CA ASP A 3 4.64 0.62 -32.44
C ASP A 3 5.81 1.60 -32.62
N SER A 4 6.18 1.90 -33.87
CA SER A 4 7.33 2.78 -34.17
C SER A 4 7.04 4.25 -33.85
N GLU A 5 5.79 4.68 -34.01
CA GLU A 5 5.35 6.04 -33.72
C GLU A 5 5.16 6.26 -32.22
N ARG A 6 4.58 5.27 -31.52
CA ARG A 6 4.44 5.27 -30.06
C ARG A 6 5.80 5.41 -29.35
N VAL A 7 6.81 4.67 -29.79
CA VAL A 7 8.17 4.74 -29.21
C VAL A 7 8.80 6.13 -29.40
N LYS A 8 8.60 6.77 -30.56
CA LYS A 8 9.11 8.13 -30.81
C LYS A 8 8.44 9.17 -29.91
N ILE A 9 7.14 9.05 -29.69
CA ILE A 9 6.38 9.95 -28.81
C ILE A 9 6.83 9.80 -27.36
N LEU A 10 7.00 8.56 -26.88
CA LEU A 10 7.50 8.30 -25.52
C LEU A 10 8.89 8.87 -25.29
N LYS A 11 9.78 8.72 -26.27
CA LYS A 11 11.14 9.26 -26.20
C LYS A 11 11.13 10.79 -26.16
N ALA A 12 10.36 11.44 -27.03
CA ALA A 12 10.22 12.89 -27.03
C ALA A 12 9.62 13.42 -25.72
N PHE A 13 8.66 12.72 -25.12
CA PHE A 13 8.10 13.06 -23.82
C PHE A 13 9.12 12.92 -22.69
N ASP A 14 9.86 11.81 -22.62
CA ASP A 14 10.90 11.62 -21.59
C ASP A 14 12.01 12.67 -21.70
N GLU A 15 12.40 13.05 -22.93
CA GLU A 15 13.37 14.12 -23.20
C GLU A 15 12.92 15.48 -22.69
N THR A 16 11.61 15.74 -22.58
CA THR A 16 11.11 17.01 -22.06
C THR A 16 11.43 17.23 -20.59
N LYS A 17 11.57 16.15 -19.79
CA LYS A 17 11.75 16.19 -18.32
C LYS A 17 10.76 17.10 -17.57
N PHE A 18 9.64 17.47 -18.21
CA PHE A 18 8.83 18.59 -17.78
C PHE A 18 7.74 18.23 -16.76
N GLY A 19 7.56 16.95 -16.45
CA GLY A 19 6.52 16.49 -15.52
C GLY A 19 5.14 17.04 -15.88
N VAL A 20 4.20 17.01 -14.93
CA VAL A 20 2.85 17.54 -15.16
C VAL A 20 2.86 19.08 -15.30
N LYS A 21 3.77 19.77 -14.60
CA LYS A 21 3.85 21.23 -14.60
C LYS A 21 4.22 21.79 -15.99
N GLY A 22 5.20 21.20 -16.67
CA GLY A 22 5.59 21.72 -17.99
C GLY A 22 4.61 21.36 -19.10
N LEU A 23 3.72 20.37 -18.93
CA LEU A 23 2.57 20.19 -19.83
C LEU A 23 1.57 21.35 -19.73
N VAL A 24 1.33 21.85 -18.51
CA VAL A 24 0.47 23.01 -18.24
C VAL A 24 1.12 24.29 -18.77
N ASP A 25 2.40 24.50 -18.48
CA ASP A 25 3.16 25.68 -18.94
C ASP A 25 3.29 25.73 -20.47
N ALA A 26 3.29 24.57 -21.16
CA ALA A 26 3.30 24.48 -22.62
C ALA A 26 1.94 24.75 -23.28
N GLY A 27 0.89 25.08 -22.51
CA GLY A 27 -0.43 25.41 -23.03
C GLY A 27 -1.16 24.22 -23.67
N ILE A 28 -0.81 23.00 -23.30
CA ILE A 28 -1.45 21.79 -23.80
C ILE A 28 -2.88 21.73 -23.26
N THR A 29 -3.86 21.95 -24.15
CA THR A 29 -5.31 21.92 -23.83
C THR A 29 -5.96 20.58 -24.14
N LYS A 30 -5.24 19.67 -24.78
CA LYS A 30 -5.68 18.31 -25.12
C LYS A 30 -4.68 17.31 -24.60
N ILE A 31 -5.17 16.27 -23.92
CA ILE A 31 -4.33 15.17 -23.45
C ILE A 31 -3.58 14.58 -24.66
N PRO A 32 -2.26 14.36 -24.60
CA PRO A 32 -1.53 13.67 -25.65
C PRO A 32 -1.99 12.21 -25.81
N HIS A 33 -2.04 11.71 -27.05
CA HIS A 33 -2.55 10.36 -27.36
C HIS A 33 -1.83 9.22 -26.60
N MET A 34 -0.57 9.43 -26.18
CA MET A 34 0.18 8.47 -25.35
C MET A 34 -0.43 8.18 -23.97
N PHE A 35 -1.25 9.10 -23.45
CA PHE A 35 -1.99 8.91 -22.18
C PHE A 35 -3.38 8.30 -22.38
N TYR A 36 -3.80 8.05 -23.63
CA TYR A 36 -5.06 7.37 -23.91
C TYR A 36 -4.83 5.88 -23.74
N HIS A 37 -5.58 5.29 -22.82
CA HIS A 37 -5.60 3.85 -22.68
C HIS A 37 -6.44 3.24 -23.81
N PRO A 38 -5.94 2.22 -24.54
CA PRO A 38 -6.71 1.59 -25.61
C PRO A 38 -8.07 1.08 -25.09
N PRO A 39 -9.18 1.32 -25.81
CA PRO A 39 -10.52 0.96 -25.34
C PRO A 39 -10.66 -0.51 -24.95
N ASP A 40 -10.01 -1.43 -25.67
CA ASP A 40 -10.16 -2.88 -25.45
C ASP A 40 -9.54 -3.38 -24.14
N HIS A 41 -8.58 -2.64 -23.57
CA HIS A 41 -7.99 -2.97 -22.26
C HIS A 41 -8.78 -2.40 -21.08
N THR A 42 -9.70 -1.46 -21.33
CA THR A 42 -10.45 -0.79 -20.25
C THR A 42 -11.39 -1.73 -19.52
N LYS A 43 -12.03 -2.71 -20.20
CA LYS A 43 -12.96 -3.66 -19.56
C LYS A 43 -12.28 -4.52 -18.49
N LYS A 44 -11.04 -4.95 -18.75
CA LYS A 44 -10.22 -5.70 -17.78
C LYS A 44 -9.85 -4.81 -16.58
N ILE A 45 -9.44 -3.57 -16.84
CA ILE A 45 -9.15 -2.59 -15.78
C ILE A 45 -10.38 -2.31 -14.91
N TYR A 46 -11.56 -2.09 -15.51
CA TYR A 46 -12.79 -1.86 -14.75
C TYR A 46 -13.16 -3.05 -13.87
N SER A 47 -12.99 -4.29 -14.36
CA SER A 47 -13.20 -5.48 -13.53
C SER A 47 -12.22 -5.57 -12.35
N GLN A 48 -10.94 -5.24 -12.57
CA GLN A 48 -9.92 -5.22 -11.52
C GLN A 48 -10.17 -4.10 -10.50
N LEU A 49 -10.58 -2.92 -10.96
CA LEU A 49 -10.97 -1.80 -10.09
C LEU A 49 -12.18 -2.18 -9.23
N ASN A 50 -13.18 -2.88 -9.78
CA ASN A 50 -14.32 -3.32 -9.01
C ASN A 50 -13.94 -4.32 -7.91
N ILE A 51 -13.02 -5.25 -8.20
CA ILE A 51 -12.48 -6.18 -7.21
C ILE A 51 -11.74 -5.42 -6.10
N LEU A 52 -10.91 -4.44 -6.46
CA LEU A 52 -10.18 -3.63 -5.50
C LEU A 52 -11.13 -2.83 -4.61
N VAL A 53 -12.17 -2.20 -5.19
CA VAL A 53 -13.18 -1.46 -4.44
C VAL A 53 -13.93 -2.36 -3.47
N GLU A 54 -14.36 -3.54 -3.91
CA GLU A 54 -15.03 -4.50 -3.03
C GLU A 54 -14.10 -4.95 -1.89
N TYR A 55 -12.84 -5.27 -2.21
CA TYR A 55 -11.84 -5.63 -1.21
C TYR A 55 -11.62 -4.50 -0.20
N MET A 56 -11.46 -3.25 -0.65
CA MET A 56 -11.31 -2.09 0.23
C MET A 56 -12.53 -1.89 1.14
N ASN A 57 -13.75 -2.10 0.62
CA ASN A 57 -14.97 -2.04 1.44
C ASN A 57 -14.97 -3.11 2.54
N GLN A 58 -14.50 -4.33 2.24
CA GLN A 58 -14.39 -5.40 3.24
C GLN A 58 -13.29 -5.11 4.27
N VAL A 59 -12.14 -4.59 3.82
CA VAL A 59 -11.06 -4.16 4.72
C VAL A 59 -11.51 -3.01 5.63
N MET A 60 -12.32 -2.08 5.14
CA MET A 60 -12.90 -1.03 6.00
C MET A 60 -13.80 -1.60 7.09
N LYS A 61 -14.72 -2.50 6.73
CA LYS A 61 -15.58 -3.16 7.71
C LYS A 61 -14.76 -3.91 8.76
N LEU A 62 -13.74 -4.65 8.33
CA LEU A 62 -12.83 -5.35 9.23
C LEU A 62 -12.07 -4.36 10.13
N GLY A 63 -11.53 -3.28 9.57
CA GLY A 63 -10.84 -2.24 10.32
C GLY A 63 -11.71 -1.59 11.40
N THR A 64 -12.98 -1.31 11.07
CA THR A 64 -13.97 -0.82 12.05
C THR A 64 -14.17 -1.82 13.20
N ILE A 65 -14.39 -3.11 12.89
CA ILE A 65 -14.56 -4.15 13.91
C ILE A 65 -13.30 -4.26 14.80
N LEU A 66 -12.11 -4.21 14.20
CA LEU A 66 -10.85 -4.26 14.96
C LEU A 66 -10.70 -3.07 15.90
N LEU A 67 -11.06 -1.86 15.47
CA LEU A 67 -11.04 -0.66 16.30
C LEU A 67 -12.07 -0.71 17.44
N GLU A 68 -13.24 -1.31 17.21
CA GLU A 68 -14.23 -1.53 18.26
C GLU A 68 -13.70 -2.51 19.32
N LEU A 69 -13.16 -3.64 18.89
CA LEU A 69 -12.55 -4.64 19.76
C LEU A 69 -11.36 -4.08 20.56
N LEU A 70 -10.54 -3.23 19.95
CA LEU A 70 -9.44 -2.55 20.64
C LEU A 70 -9.95 -1.55 21.67
N SER A 71 -11.02 -0.82 21.36
CA SER A 71 -11.65 0.10 22.32
C SER A 71 -12.15 -0.67 23.55
N GLU A 72 -12.83 -1.80 23.34
CA GLU A 72 -13.26 -2.70 24.43
C GLU A 72 -12.07 -3.25 25.23
N ALA A 73 -11.00 -3.69 24.55
CA ALA A 73 -9.80 -4.21 25.19
C ALA A 73 -9.09 -3.17 26.08
N PHE A 74 -9.21 -1.88 25.74
CA PHE A 74 -8.74 -0.77 26.57
C PHE A 74 -9.74 -0.33 27.65
N GLY A 75 -10.88 -1.01 27.80
CA GLY A 75 -11.91 -0.67 28.78
C GLY A 75 -12.71 0.57 28.43
N LEU A 76 -12.75 0.95 27.15
CA LEU A 76 -13.47 2.11 26.63
C LEU A 76 -14.83 1.67 26.08
N ASN A 77 -15.65 2.66 25.69
CA ASN A 77 -16.84 2.38 24.88
C ASN A 77 -16.40 1.73 23.55
N PRO A 78 -17.07 0.67 23.05
CA PRO A 78 -16.73 0.06 21.77
C PRO A 78 -16.59 1.05 20.62
N SER A 79 -17.40 2.11 20.56
CA SER A 79 -17.31 3.10 19.48
C SER A 79 -16.18 4.12 19.66
N TYR A 80 -15.46 4.14 20.78
CA TYR A 80 -14.56 5.24 21.14
C TYR A 80 -13.53 5.56 20.05
N LEU A 81 -12.80 4.55 19.54
CA LEU A 81 -11.79 4.78 18.49
C LEU A 81 -12.40 5.24 17.16
N ILE A 82 -13.63 4.81 16.87
CA ILE A 82 -14.38 5.26 15.70
C ILE A 82 -14.78 6.72 15.86
N ASP A 83 -15.29 7.08 17.05
CA ASP A 83 -15.80 8.42 17.37
C ASP A 83 -14.71 9.50 17.35
N ILE A 84 -13.45 9.14 17.64
CA ILE A 84 -12.30 10.04 17.52
C ILE A 84 -11.66 10.06 16.12
N GLY A 85 -12.26 9.36 15.15
CA GLY A 85 -11.90 9.44 13.74
C GLY A 85 -10.88 8.41 13.25
N CYS A 86 -10.55 7.36 14.01
CA CYS A 86 -9.53 6.38 13.59
C CYS A 86 -9.91 5.59 12.33
N SER A 87 -11.19 5.56 11.94
CA SER A 87 -11.69 4.87 10.75
C SER A 87 -12.11 5.80 9.60
N GLU A 88 -11.82 7.10 9.66
CA GLU A 88 -12.29 8.06 8.64
C GLU A 88 -11.57 7.92 7.30
N ARG A 89 -10.35 7.39 7.29
CA ARG A 89 -9.51 7.32 6.09
C ARG A 89 -8.90 5.95 5.90
N LEU A 90 -9.13 5.37 4.72
CA LEU A 90 -8.36 4.24 4.19
C LEU A 90 -7.28 4.75 3.25
N SER A 91 -6.12 4.11 3.27
CA SER A 91 -5.12 4.21 2.20
C SER A 91 -4.68 2.80 1.83
N ALA A 92 -4.66 2.50 0.54
CA ALA A 92 -4.29 1.18 0.02
C ALA A 92 -3.02 1.32 -0.82
N PHE A 93 -2.05 0.44 -0.57
CA PHE A 93 -0.80 0.35 -1.30
C PHE A 93 -0.66 -1.06 -1.86
N ALA A 94 -0.31 -1.17 -3.13
CA ALA A 94 0.00 -2.43 -3.77
C ALA A 94 1.50 -2.46 -4.04
N HIS A 95 2.22 -3.33 -3.32
CA HIS A 95 3.65 -3.50 -3.50
C HIS A 95 3.94 -4.68 -4.41
N TYR A 96 4.88 -4.48 -5.35
CA TYR A 96 5.39 -5.53 -6.23
C TYR A 96 6.90 -5.57 -6.07
N TYR A 97 7.40 -6.67 -5.50
CA TYR A 97 8.83 -6.92 -5.32
C TYR A 97 9.28 -7.89 -6.42
N PRO A 98 10.02 -7.41 -7.44
CA PRO A 98 10.48 -8.27 -8.52
C PRO A 98 11.55 -9.23 -8.02
N ALA A 99 11.82 -10.26 -8.83
CA ALA A 99 12.87 -11.19 -8.48
C ALA A 99 14.27 -10.53 -8.50
N CYS A 100 15.16 -10.92 -7.59
CA CYS A 100 16.50 -10.37 -7.45
C CYS A 100 17.56 -11.47 -7.27
N SER A 101 18.65 -11.34 -8.03
CA SER A 101 19.78 -12.27 -7.96
C SER A 101 20.68 -12.08 -6.72
N GLU A 102 20.62 -10.90 -6.08
CA GLU A 102 21.46 -10.52 -4.95
C GLU A 102 20.59 -10.18 -3.73
N THR A 103 19.80 -11.16 -3.30
CA THR A 103 18.82 -11.02 -2.21
C THR A 103 19.46 -10.59 -0.88
N GLU A 104 20.70 -11.00 -0.61
CA GLU A 104 21.46 -10.63 0.60
C GLU A 104 21.96 -9.18 0.60
N LEU A 105 21.97 -8.53 -0.57
CA LEU A 105 22.43 -7.15 -0.74
C LEU A 105 21.29 -6.18 -1.07
N THR A 106 20.08 -6.70 -1.28
CA THR A 106 18.94 -5.93 -1.79
C THR A 106 17.74 -6.04 -0.87
N LEU A 107 17.12 -4.89 -0.61
CA LEU A 107 15.94 -4.78 0.24
C LEU A 107 14.76 -4.38 -0.63
N GLY A 108 13.64 -5.07 -0.47
CA GLY A 108 12.37 -4.69 -1.08
C GLY A 108 11.80 -3.41 -0.49
N THR A 109 11.95 -3.20 0.82
CA THR A 109 11.69 -1.91 1.48
C THR A 109 12.67 -1.66 2.62
N ILE A 110 12.79 -0.41 3.04
CA ILE A 110 13.58 -0.04 4.21
C ILE A 110 12.83 -0.36 5.50
N LYS A 111 13.58 -0.58 6.58
CA LYS A 111 13.05 -0.60 7.95
C LYS A 111 12.22 0.67 8.20
N HIS A 112 10.96 0.51 8.60
CA HIS A 112 10.08 1.63 8.94
C HIS A 112 9.04 1.23 9.99
N ALA A 113 8.23 2.19 10.45
CA ALA A 113 7.02 1.94 11.22
C ALA A 113 5.83 2.56 10.51
N ASP A 114 4.65 1.98 10.70
CA ASP A 114 3.44 2.48 10.06
C ASP A 114 2.93 3.72 10.80
N VAL A 115 2.82 4.84 10.10
CA VAL A 115 2.38 6.13 10.67
C VAL A 115 0.85 6.24 10.79
N ASN A 116 0.11 5.12 10.82
CA ASN A 116 -1.36 5.08 10.87
C ASN A 116 -1.86 4.57 12.24
N PHE A 117 -3.15 4.27 12.36
CA PHE A 117 -3.70 3.63 13.56
C PHE A 117 -3.56 2.11 13.50
N ILE A 118 -3.99 1.50 12.38
CA ILE A 118 -3.93 0.07 12.12
C ILE A 118 -3.64 -0.14 10.64
N SER A 119 -2.80 -1.13 10.33
CA SER A 119 -2.59 -1.66 8.99
C SER A 119 -3.19 -3.06 8.87
N VAL A 120 -3.81 -3.34 7.73
CA VAL A 120 -4.23 -4.69 7.33
C VAL A 120 -3.47 -5.07 6.06
N LEU A 121 -2.67 -6.13 6.14
CA LEU A 121 -1.83 -6.61 5.06
C LEU A 121 -2.29 -7.98 4.57
N LEU A 122 -2.45 -8.09 3.25
CA LEU A 122 -2.57 -9.36 2.53
C LEU A 122 -1.23 -9.69 1.87
N GLN A 123 -0.63 -10.81 2.24
CA GLN A 123 0.56 -11.34 1.58
C GLN A 123 0.20 -12.32 0.46
N ASP A 124 1.09 -12.45 -0.51
CA ASP A 124 1.08 -13.58 -1.42
C ASP A 124 1.69 -14.82 -0.76
N HIS A 125 1.85 -15.89 -1.53
CA HIS A 125 2.37 -17.17 -1.06
C HIS A 125 3.91 -17.23 -1.00
N ILE A 126 4.61 -16.19 -1.47
CA ILE A 126 6.07 -16.16 -1.52
C ILE A 126 6.62 -15.71 -0.16
N GLY A 127 6.01 -14.69 0.43
CA GLY A 127 6.40 -14.17 1.74
C GLY A 127 7.49 -13.11 1.66
N GLY A 128 8.41 -13.13 2.63
CA GLY A 128 9.45 -12.12 2.79
C GLY A 128 9.13 -11.04 3.82
N LEU A 129 7.97 -11.05 4.47
CA LEU A 129 7.71 -10.15 5.59
C LEU A 129 8.58 -10.52 6.79
N GLN A 130 9.23 -9.51 7.37
CA GLN A 130 9.89 -9.60 8.67
C GLN A 130 9.40 -8.50 9.61
N VAL A 131 9.40 -8.82 10.90
CA VAL A 131 9.11 -7.89 12.00
C VAL A 131 10.29 -7.89 12.97
N LEU A 132 10.66 -6.72 13.49
CA LEU A 132 11.69 -6.65 14.52
C LEU A 132 11.07 -6.95 15.89
N HIS A 133 11.68 -7.85 16.64
CA HIS A 133 11.30 -8.12 18.02
C HIS A 133 12.55 -8.35 18.86
N LYS A 134 12.76 -7.52 19.89
CA LYS A 134 13.93 -7.59 20.79
C LYS A 134 15.26 -7.64 20.00
N ASP A 135 15.43 -6.68 19.09
CA ASP A 135 16.60 -6.54 18.21
C ASP A 135 16.86 -7.72 17.27
N MET A 136 15.88 -8.61 17.09
CA MET A 136 15.95 -9.73 16.16
C MET A 136 14.86 -9.61 15.10
N TRP A 137 15.22 -9.84 13.84
CA TRP A 137 14.26 -9.96 12.76
C TRP A 137 13.62 -11.34 12.77
N ILE A 138 12.30 -11.38 12.76
CA ILE A 138 11.50 -12.60 12.76
C ILE A 138 10.70 -12.63 11.46
N ASP A 139 10.84 -13.72 10.70
CA ASP A 139 10.03 -13.96 9.52
C ASP A 139 8.56 -14.18 9.90
N VAL A 140 7.67 -13.55 9.14
CA VAL A 140 6.24 -13.78 9.21
C VAL A 140 5.84 -14.59 7.98
N PRO A 141 5.72 -15.92 8.11
CA PRO A 141 5.40 -16.78 6.97
C PRO A 141 3.98 -16.51 6.47
N PRO A 142 3.76 -16.52 5.15
CA PRO A 142 2.41 -16.43 4.60
C PRO A 142 1.52 -17.54 5.14
N LEU A 143 0.34 -17.15 5.62
CA LEU A 143 -0.69 -18.08 6.01
C LEU A 143 -1.88 -17.95 5.07
N SER A 144 -2.24 -19.06 4.41
CA SER A 144 -3.36 -19.09 3.47
C SER A 144 -4.65 -18.62 4.16
N ALA A 145 -5.35 -17.71 3.51
CA ALA A 145 -6.60 -17.08 3.99
C ALA A 145 -6.45 -16.23 5.28
N ALA A 146 -5.23 -15.89 5.70
CA ALA A 146 -5.00 -14.96 6.79
C ALA A 146 -4.69 -13.55 6.29
N LEU A 147 -5.06 -12.57 7.11
CA LEU A 147 -4.61 -11.18 7.00
C LEU A 147 -3.72 -10.87 8.20
N ILE A 148 -2.72 -10.03 7.98
CA ILE A 148 -1.84 -9.55 9.03
C ILE A 148 -2.35 -8.20 9.48
N VAL A 149 -2.47 -8.03 10.80
CA VAL A 149 -2.87 -6.76 11.40
C VAL A 149 -1.68 -6.21 12.18
N ASN A 150 -1.31 -4.98 11.87
CA ASN A 150 -0.28 -4.24 12.59
C ASN A 150 -0.87 -3.00 13.26
N ILE A 151 -0.34 -2.65 14.44
CA ILE A 151 -0.65 -1.40 15.12
C ILE A 151 0.31 -0.31 14.63
N GLY A 152 -0.22 0.85 14.26
CA GLY A 152 0.60 1.98 13.84
C GLY A 152 0.97 2.94 14.97
N ASP A 153 1.86 3.87 14.68
CA ASP A 153 2.41 4.83 15.64
C ASP A 153 1.36 5.81 16.17
N LEU A 154 0.32 6.14 15.39
CA LEU A 154 -0.74 7.03 15.88
C LEU A 154 -1.53 6.38 17.01
N LEU A 155 -1.86 5.08 16.89
CA LEU A 155 -2.58 4.38 17.96
C LEU A 155 -1.69 4.22 19.20
N GLN A 156 -0.40 3.93 19.01
CA GLN A 156 0.55 3.88 20.11
C GLN A 156 0.63 5.21 20.87
N ALA A 157 0.70 6.33 20.13
CA ALA A 157 0.73 7.66 20.71
C ALA A 157 -0.54 8.01 21.48
N CYS A 158 -1.73 7.62 20.99
CA CYS A 158 -3.01 7.88 21.66
C CYS A 158 -3.10 7.24 23.05
N PHE A 159 -2.49 6.06 23.24
CA PHE A 159 -2.66 5.25 24.45
C PHE A 159 -1.37 5.08 25.26
N GLY A 160 -0.27 5.73 24.86
CA GLY A 160 1.03 5.58 25.51
C GLY A 160 1.53 4.13 25.49
N LEU A 161 1.18 3.37 24.45
CA LEU A 161 1.57 1.98 24.33
C LEU A 161 3.05 1.92 23.95
N SER A 162 3.88 1.35 24.84
CA SER A 162 5.26 1.01 24.52
C SER A 162 5.32 -0.41 23.99
N PHE A 163 4.89 -0.62 22.75
CA PHE A 163 5.34 -1.83 22.05
C PHE A 163 6.82 -1.61 21.71
N SER A 164 7.66 -2.62 21.94
CA SER A 164 9.06 -2.63 21.48
C SER A 164 9.04 -2.64 19.96
N THR A 165 8.94 -1.43 19.41
CA THR A 165 8.91 -0.98 18.02
C THR A 165 8.32 -1.94 17.00
N ASN A 166 7.17 -1.51 16.46
CA ASN A 166 6.60 -1.82 15.17
C ASN A 166 7.54 -1.40 14.02
N ASP A 167 8.80 -1.85 14.06
CA ASP A 167 9.76 -1.73 12.98
C ASP A 167 9.37 -2.75 11.90
N ASN A 168 8.31 -2.39 11.18
CA ASN A 168 7.65 -3.25 10.26
C ASN A 168 8.26 -3.16 8.87
N TYR A 169 8.31 -4.34 8.27
CA TYR A 169 8.49 -4.60 6.85
C TYR A 169 9.93 -4.50 6.36
N PHE A 170 10.46 -5.69 6.10
CA PHE A 170 11.63 -5.89 5.26
C PHE A 170 11.35 -7.00 4.25
N PRO A 171 10.58 -6.72 3.18
CA PRO A 171 10.44 -7.65 2.08
C PRO A 171 11.83 -7.82 1.45
N TYR A 172 12.26 -9.04 1.23
CA TYR A 172 13.33 -9.29 0.27
C TYR A 172 12.76 -9.19 -1.15
N CYS A 173 13.58 -8.77 -2.10
CA CYS A 173 13.32 -9.12 -3.49
C CYS A 173 13.52 -10.65 -3.61
N THR A 174 12.60 -11.36 -4.26
CA THR A 174 12.53 -12.84 -4.26
C THR A 174 13.08 -13.50 -5.51
#